data_AF-A0A1B4XHB0-F1
#
_entry.id   AF-A0A1B4XHB0-F1
#
_cell.length_a   1.000
_cell.length_b   1.000
_cell.length_c   1.000
_cell.angle_alpha   90.00
_cell.angle_beta   90.00
_cell.angle_gamma   90.00
#
_symmetry.space_group_name_H-M   'P 1'
#
loop_
_entity.id
_entity.type
_entity.pdbx_description
1 polymer ?
#
loop_
_entity_poly.entity_id
_entity_poly.type
_entity_poly.pdbx_seq_one_letter_code
_entity_poly.pdbx_strand_id
1 'polypeptide(L)' 'MQTNKANVVVDLKQAISRRHGSELESELGGIRGVSRARVSQRARRLVLVDYDPETVNSQKILGTVVRHGFDARLIGM' A
#
# COMPACT_ATOMS: atom_id res chain seq x y z
N MET A 1 2.81 24.14 6.39
CA MET A 1 1.78 23.36 5.68
C MET A 1 1.61 22.07 6.46
N GLN A 2 0.45 21.85 7.07
CA GLN A 2 0.19 20.72 7.95
C GLN A 2 -0.11 19.51 7.05
N THR A 3 0.85 18.62 6.86
CA THR A 3 0.65 17.41 6.04
C THR A 3 -0.29 16.48 6.79
N ASN A 4 -1.54 16.37 6.34
CA ASN A 4 -2.49 15.43 6.90
C ASN A 4 -2.00 14.03 6.52
N LYS A 5 -1.60 13.22 7.50
CA LYS A 5 -1.07 11.87 7.25
C LYS A 5 -2.11 10.84 7.67
N ALA A 6 -2.58 10.08 6.69
CA ALA A 6 -3.41 8.92 6.89
C ALA A 6 -2.59 7.65 6.63
N ASN A 7 -2.98 6.56 7.29
CA ASN A 7 -2.33 5.27 7.10
C ASN A 7 -3.39 4.25 6.73
N VAL A 8 -3.08 3.36 5.81
CA VAL A 8 -3.96 2.24 5.45
C VAL A 8 -3.17 0.94 5.42
N VAL A 9 -3.82 -0.14 5.84
CA VAL A 9 -3.28 -1.49 5.69
C VAL A 9 -4.00 -2.16 4.53
N VAL A 10 -3.22 -2.68 3.60
CA VAL A 10 -3.70 -3.49 2.48
C VAL A 10 -3.39 -4.95 2.80
N ASP A 11 -4.44 -5.75 2.93
CA ASP A 11 -4.35 -7.19 3.09
C ASP A 11 -4.50 -7.87 1.74
N LEU A 12 -3.42 -8.49 1.31
CA LEU A 12 -3.34 -9.32 0.11
C LEU A 12 -4.05 -10.64 0.41
N LYS A 13 -4.57 -11.39 -0.56
CA LYS A 13 -5.23 -12.68 -0.26
C LYS A 13 -4.21 -13.80 -0.01
N GLN A 14 -3.01 -13.63 -0.54
CA GLN A 14 -1.92 -14.61 -0.52
C GLN A 14 -0.63 -13.95 -0.04
N ALA A 15 0.26 -14.75 0.54
CA ALA A 15 1.57 -14.27 0.94
C ALA A 15 2.41 -13.92 -0.30
N ILE A 16 3.09 -12.78 -0.28
CA ILE A 16 3.96 -12.37 -1.38
C ILE A 16 5.41 -12.79 -1.13
N SER A 17 6.06 -13.18 -2.20
CA SER A 17 7.50 -13.39 -2.20
C SER A 17 8.24 -12.07 -2.01
N ARG A 18 9.44 -12.12 -1.40
CA ARG A 18 10.25 -10.93 -1.13
C ARG A 18 10.48 -10.04 -2.36
N ARG A 19 10.72 -10.65 -3.53
CA ARG A 19 10.91 -9.93 -4.80
C ARG A 19 9.69 -9.09 -5.17
N HIS A 20 8.50 -9.71 -5.16
CA HIS A 20 7.23 -9.04 -5.44
C HIS A 20 6.88 -7.97 -4.40
N GLY A 21 7.28 -8.16 -3.14
CA GLY A 21 7.10 -7.15 -2.10
C GLY A 21 7.88 -5.87 -2.38
N SER A 22 9.17 -5.98 -2.72
CA SER A 22 9.99 -4.80 -3.03
C SER A 22 9.57 -4.05 -4.28
N GLU A 23 9.06 -4.77 -5.29
CA GLU A 23 8.46 -4.18 -6.48
C GLU A 23 7.20 -3.38 -6.14
N LEU A 24 6.29 -4.00 -5.37
CA LEU A 24 5.07 -3.35 -4.90
C LEU A 24 5.35 -2.13 -3.99
N GLU A 25 6.33 -2.22 -3.10
CA GLU A 25 6.78 -1.09 -2.27
C GLU A 25 7.28 0.08 -3.13
N SER A 26 8.02 -0.22 -4.19
CA SER A 26 8.56 0.79 -5.11
C SER A 26 7.46 1.43 -5.95
N GLU A 27 6.55 0.64 -6.48
CA GLU A 27 5.36 1.11 -7.22
C GLU A 27 4.50 2.03 -6.35
N LEU A 28 4.15 1.60 -5.13
CA LEU A 28 3.34 2.38 -4.21
C LEU A 28 4.07 3.65 -3.76
N GLY A 29 5.38 3.59 -3.51
CA GLY A 29 6.21 4.73 -3.19
C GLY A 29 6.33 5.77 -4.33
N GLY A 30 6.10 5.35 -5.58
CA GLY A 30 6.05 6.24 -6.74
C GLY A 30 4.74 7.01 -6.90
N ILE A 31 3.70 6.67 -6.14
CA ILE A 31 2.40 7.35 -6.21
C ILE A 31 2.50 8.72 -5.53
N ARG A 32 2.16 9.77 -6.28
CA ARG A 32 2.07 11.13 -5.72
C ARG A 32 1.08 11.16 -4.55
N GLY A 33 1.55 11.57 -3.37
CA GLY A 33 0.78 11.59 -2.14
C GLY A 33 1.08 10.42 -1.19
N VAL A 34 1.72 9.35 -1.66
CA VAL A 34 2.24 8.31 -0.77
C VAL A 34 3.55 8.80 -0.14
N SER A 35 3.58 8.81 1.19
CA SER A 35 4.78 9.15 1.95
C SER A 35 5.65 7.93 2.20
N ARG A 36 5.04 6.76 2.40
CA ARG A 36 5.75 5.52 2.71
C ARG A 36 4.89 4.32 2.35
N ALA A 37 5.49 3.31 1.75
CA ALA A 37 4.86 2.00 1.54
C ALA A 37 5.83 0.93 2.02
N ARG A 38 5.36 -0.01 2.86
CA ARG A 38 6.16 -1.14 3.33
C ARG A 38 5.38 -2.42 3.47
N VAL A 39 5.98 -3.52 3.05
CA VAL A 39 5.42 -4.86 3.24
C VAL A 39 5.84 -5.40 4.62
N SER A 40 4.89 -5.98 5.35
CA SER A 40 5.15 -6.61 6.63
C SER A 40 6.01 -7.86 6.48
N GLN A 41 7.17 -7.89 7.13
CA GLN A 41 8.05 -9.07 7.14
C GLN A 41 7.49 -10.23 7.97
N ARG A 42 6.71 -9.92 9.02
CA ARG A 42 6.04 -10.91 9.87
C ARG A 42 4.81 -11.49 9.19
N ALA A 43 3.95 -10.61 8.69
CA ALA A 43 2.76 -10.98 7.93
C ALA A 43 2.98 -10.61 6.46
N ARG A 44 3.56 -11.52 5.68
CA ARG A 44 3.90 -11.34 4.24
C ARG A 44 2.69 -11.14 3.31
N ARG A 45 1.55 -10.82 3.89
CA ARG A 45 0.26 -10.58 3.27
C ARG A 45 -0.21 -9.13 3.53
N LEU A 46 0.41 -8.42 4.48
CA LEU A 46 0.04 -7.06 4.85
C LEU A 46 1.01 -6.04 4.27
N VAL A 47 0.46 -4.98 3.69
CA VAL A 47 1.21 -3.82 3.20
C VAL A 47 0.71 -2.60 3.96
N LEU A 48 1.61 -1.87 4.59
CA LEU A 48 1.31 -0.61 5.26
C LEU A 48 1.65 0.53 4.32
N VAL A 49 0.72 1.46 4.16
CA VAL A 49 0.90 2.63 3.31
C VAL A 49 0.52 3.88 4.09
N ASP A 50 1.49 4.76 4.29
CA ASP A 50 1.30 6.10 4.83
C ASP A 50 1.13 7.06 3.65
N TYR A 51 0.04 7.80 3.60
CA TYR A 51 -0.32 8.66 2.50
C TYR A 51 -1.03 9.94 2.94
N ASP A 52 -1.08 10.91 2.04
CA ASP A 52 -1.82 12.15 2.22
C ASP A 52 -3.22 12.00 1.59
N PRO A 53 -4.30 11.97 2.39
CA PRO A 53 -5.67 11.79 1.91
C PRO A 53 -6.19 12.96 1.08
N GLU A 54 -5.55 14.13 1.12
CA GLU A 54 -5.87 15.28 0.25
C GLU A 54 -5.28 15.09 -1.15
N THR A 55 -4.22 14.28 -1.28
CA THR A 55 -3.53 14.04 -2.56
C THR A 55 -3.92 12.71 -3.21
N VAL A 56 -4.07 11.65 -2.42
CA VAL A 56 -4.39 10.30 -2.89
C VAL A 56 -5.34 9.62 -1.92
N ASN A 57 -6.25 8.77 -2.40
CA ASN A 57 -7.14 8.01 -1.54
C ASN A 57 -6.71 6.53 -1.43
N SER A 58 -7.17 5.87 -0.37
CA SER A 58 -6.91 4.46 -0.11
C SER A 58 -7.43 3.54 -1.21
N GLN A 59 -8.52 3.91 -1.89
CA GLN A 59 -9.05 3.15 -3.03
C GLN A 59 -8.10 3.13 -4.22
N LYS A 60 -7.40 4.23 -4.49
CA LYS A 60 -6.42 4.31 -5.57
C LYS A 60 -5.18 3.48 -5.24
N ILE A 61 -4.74 3.48 -3.98
CA ILE A 61 -3.69 2.61 -3.47
C ILE A 61 -4.09 1.14 -3.68
N LEU A 62 -5.30 0.74 -3.28
CA LEU A 62 -5.83 -0.61 -3.52
C LEU A 62 -5.85 -0.95 -5.02
N GLY A 63 -6.32 -0.03 -5.85
CA GLY A 63 -6.39 -0.21 -7.30
C GLY A 63 -5.04 -0.50 -7.92
N THR A 64 -3.96 0.15 -7.46
CA THR A 64 -2.59 -0.15 -7.92
C THR A 64 -2.20 -1.58 -7.56
N VAL A 65 -2.44 -2.01 -6.32
CA VAL A 65 -2.13 -3.36 -5.85
C VAL A 65 -2.88 -4.42 -6.68
N VAL A 66 -4.17 -4.20 -6.97
CA VAL A 66 -4.99 -5.10 -7.78
C VAL A 66 -4.56 -5.13 -9.24
N ARG A 67 -4.20 -3.97 -9.82
CA ARG A 67 -3.65 -3.89 -11.19
C ARG A 67 -2.33 -4.63 -11.36
N HIS A 68 -1.54 -4.73 -10.28
CA HIS A 68 -0.30 -5.49 -10.26
C HIS A 68 -0.53 -7.01 -10.18
N GLY A 69 -1.79 -7.45 -10.13
CA GLY A 69 -2.18 -8.87 -10.12
C GLY A 69 -2.39 -9.46 -8.72
N PHE A 70 -2.34 -8.64 -7.66
CA PHE A 70 -2.61 -9.10 -6.30
C PHE A 70 -4.08 -8.91 -5.94
N ASP A 71 -4.77 -10.00 -5.61
CA ASP A 71 -6.08 -9.93 -4.96
C ASP A 71 -5.86 -9.34 -3.55
N ALA A 72 -6.46 -8.18 -3.27
CA ALA A 72 -6.18 -7.39 -2.08
C ALA A 72 -7.43 -6.69 -1.56
N ARG A 73 -7.44 -6.36 -0.28
CA ARG A 73 -8.53 -5.64 0.40
C ARG A 73 -7.95 -4.63 1.38
N LEU A 74 -8.66 -3.54 1.60
CA LEU A 74 -8.30 -2.57 2.64
C LEU A 74 -8.73 -3.09 4.00
N ILE A 75 -7.83 -3.05 4.97
CA ILE A 75 -8.10 -3.34 6.37
C ILE A 75 -7.72 -2.10 7.18
N GLY A 76 -8.72 -1.51 7.84
CA GLY A 76 -8.55 -0.30 8.64
C GLY A 76 -8.98 0.99 7.93
N MET A 77 -9.74 1.78 8.66
CA MET A 77 -10.07 3.19 8.42
C MET A 77 -9.59 3.99 9.62
#